data_AF-A0A227JGB4-F1
#
_entry.id   AF-A0A227JGB4-F1
#
_cell.length_a   1.000
_cell.length_b   1.000
_cell.length_c   1.000
_cell.angle_alpha   90.00
_cell.angle_beta   90.00
_cell.angle_gamma   90.00
#
_symmetry.space_group_name_H-M   'P 1'
#
loop_
_entity.id
_entity.type
_entity.pdbx_description
1 polymer ?
#
loop_
_entity_poly.entity_id
_entity_poly.type
_entity_poly.pdbx_seq_one_letter_code
_entity_poly.pdbx_strand_id
1 'polypeptide(L)'
;MDSMKLYDAIIGTVEKHIAPIAAKVGNQPHVRAMRDGFIVAMPFIIVGSFILIFAFPPFAEDTTFTFGRLWLDFATTHFDTIMMPFNMSMGIMTIFVSLGVAYSLAKAYKMDGITSAVLSLMCFLLVAAPAQDGSLAMKHMGGTGIFTAVMCAFFAVELYRFMKKHNITIRMPEQVPPAIARSFEVLLPVLAVFVTLYPLSIFVQTQYDMLIPDAVMAM
;
A
#
# COMPACT_ATOMS: atom_id res chain seq x y z
N MET A 1 32.60 25.74 -27.84
CA MET A 1 33.39 24.49 -27.91
C MET A 1 33.56 23.82 -26.55
N ASP A 2 33.57 24.57 -25.43
CA ASP A 2 33.65 24.00 -24.07
C ASP A 2 32.34 23.39 -23.52
N SER A 3 31.17 23.88 -23.93
CA SER A 3 29.87 23.31 -23.54
C SER A 3 29.66 21.87 -24.02
N MET A 4 30.25 21.52 -25.16
CA MET A 4 30.13 20.19 -25.77
C MET A 4 30.96 19.14 -25.02
N LYS A 5 32.17 19.52 -24.55
CA LYS A 5 33.03 18.64 -23.73
C LYS A 5 32.43 18.37 -22.34
N LEU A 6 31.79 19.36 -21.74
CA LEU A 6 31.11 19.20 -20.45
C LEU A 6 29.90 18.26 -20.59
N TYR A 7 29.11 18.41 -21.66
CA TYR A 7 27.99 17.53 -21.98
C TYR A 7 28.45 16.07 -22.15
N ASP A 8 29.50 15.84 -22.94
CA ASP A 8 30.06 14.50 -23.16
C ASP A 8 30.64 13.88 -21.87
N ALA A 9 31.28 14.68 -21.01
CA ALA A 9 31.79 14.22 -19.72
C ALA A 9 30.66 13.86 -18.74
N ILE A 10 29.57 14.64 -18.72
CA ILE A 10 28.38 14.36 -17.92
C ILE A 10 27.71 13.07 -18.41
N ILE A 11 27.49 12.92 -19.72
CA ILE A 11 26.89 11.70 -20.29
C ILE A 11 27.78 10.49 -20.01
N GLY A 12 29.08 10.58 -20.22
CA GLY A 12 30.00 9.48 -19.93
C GLY A 12 29.97 9.08 -18.45
N THR A 13 29.78 10.04 -17.53
CA THR A 13 29.63 9.76 -16.10
C THR A 13 28.29 9.10 -15.79
N VAL A 14 27.20 9.57 -16.42
CA VAL A 14 25.86 9.00 -16.29
C VAL A 14 25.84 7.56 -16.79
N GLU A 15 26.35 7.29 -17.99
CA GLU A 15 26.35 5.96 -18.60
C GLU A 15 27.23 4.98 -17.84
N LYS A 16 28.40 5.42 -17.36
CA LYS A 16 29.38 4.53 -16.72
C LYS A 16 29.08 4.25 -15.25
N HIS A 17 28.50 5.20 -14.51
CA HIS A 17 28.30 5.07 -13.06
C HIS A 17 26.83 5.10 -12.65
N ILE A 18 26.03 6.03 -13.17
CA ILE A 18 24.65 6.23 -12.70
C ILE A 18 23.70 5.19 -13.31
N ALA A 19 23.76 4.97 -14.61
CA ALA A 19 22.91 4.03 -15.34
C ALA A 19 22.99 2.59 -14.81
N PRO A 20 24.18 1.98 -14.55
CA PRO A 20 24.24 0.63 -14.00
C PRO A 20 23.72 0.53 -12.57
N ILE A 21 23.94 1.56 -11.74
CA ILE A 21 23.41 1.60 -10.37
C ILE A 21 21.88 1.71 -10.41
N ALA A 22 21.34 2.62 -11.22
CA ALA A 22 19.90 2.79 -11.41
C ALA A 22 19.25 1.50 -11.93
N ALA A 23 19.88 0.82 -12.90
CA ALA A 23 19.41 -0.47 -13.40
C ALA A 23 19.43 -1.55 -12.31
N LYS A 24 20.48 -1.62 -11.48
CA LYS A 24 20.57 -2.59 -10.39
C LYS A 24 19.50 -2.36 -9.31
N VAL A 25 19.28 -1.09 -8.94
CA VAL A 25 18.24 -0.71 -7.97
C VAL A 25 16.85 -0.95 -8.53
N GLY A 26 16.59 -0.54 -9.77
CA GLY A 26 15.28 -0.71 -10.42
C GLY A 26 14.90 -2.17 -10.70
N ASN A 27 15.89 -3.05 -10.86
CA ASN A 27 15.68 -4.49 -11.02
C ASN A 27 15.63 -5.26 -9.70
N GLN A 28 15.88 -4.62 -8.55
CA GLN A 28 15.80 -5.27 -7.26
C GLN A 28 14.34 -5.67 -6.97
N PRO A 29 14.05 -6.93 -6.54
CA PRO A 29 12.68 -7.43 -6.46
C PRO A 29 11.71 -6.63 -5.58
N HIS A 30 12.17 -6.07 -4.47
CA HIS A 30 11.38 -5.26 -3.53
C HIS A 30 11.09 -3.88 -4.10
N VAL A 31 12.09 -3.21 -4.68
CA VAL A 31 11.91 -1.90 -5.34
C VAL A 31 10.94 -2.04 -6.51
N ARG A 32 11.12 -3.08 -7.31
CA ARG A 32 10.22 -3.40 -8.42
C ARG A 32 8.80 -3.72 -7.92
N ALA A 33 8.67 -4.53 -6.88
CA ALA A 33 7.39 -4.88 -6.30
C ALA A 33 6.66 -3.67 -5.72
N MET A 34 7.38 -2.77 -5.04
CA MET A 34 6.85 -1.50 -4.56
C MET A 34 6.28 -0.71 -5.72
N ARG A 35 7.09 -0.43 -6.75
CA ARG A 35 6.64 0.29 -7.96
C ARG A 35 5.41 -0.35 -8.58
N ASP A 36 5.45 -1.66 -8.82
CA ASP A 36 4.35 -2.38 -9.47
C ASP A 36 3.08 -2.38 -8.60
N GLY A 37 3.22 -2.40 -7.27
CA GLY A 37 2.09 -2.29 -6.35
C GLY A 37 1.41 -0.93 -6.37
N PHE A 38 2.17 0.17 -6.53
CA PHE A 38 1.58 1.49 -6.74
C PHE A 38 0.84 1.60 -8.08
N ILE A 39 1.33 0.92 -9.13
CA ILE A 39 0.65 0.89 -10.43
C ILE A 39 -0.75 0.26 -10.30
N VAL A 40 -0.92 -0.74 -9.43
CA VAL A 40 -2.24 -1.35 -9.14
C VAL A 40 -3.22 -0.33 -8.55
N ALA A 41 -2.74 0.63 -7.74
CA ALA A 41 -3.57 1.64 -7.11
C ALA A 41 -3.93 2.82 -8.04
N MET A 42 -3.17 3.05 -9.12
CA MET A 42 -3.33 4.23 -9.99
C MET A 42 -4.75 4.44 -10.52
N PRO A 43 -5.47 3.41 -11.04
CA PRO A 43 -6.82 3.62 -11.57
C PRO A 43 -7.80 4.14 -10.51
N PHE A 44 -7.71 3.62 -9.28
CA PHE A 44 -8.55 4.04 -8.16
C PHE A 44 -8.25 5.48 -7.75
N ILE A 45 -6.97 5.84 -7.68
CA ILE A 45 -6.50 7.19 -7.36
C ILE A 45 -7.03 8.20 -8.39
N ILE A 46 -6.90 7.89 -9.69
CA ILE A 46 -7.31 8.77 -10.77
C ILE A 46 -8.83 9.00 -10.73
N VAL A 47 -9.61 7.92 -10.66
CA VAL A 47 -11.08 8.02 -10.64
C VAL A 47 -11.57 8.69 -9.35
N GLY A 48 -10.99 8.35 -8.21
CA GLY A 48 -11.31 8.98 -6.93
C GLY A 48 -11.07 10.48 -6.93
N SER A 49 -9.91 10.91 -7.44
CA SER A 49 -9.53 12.31 -7.47
C SER A 49 -10.40 13.14 -8.43
N PHE A 50 -10.95 12.53 -9.49
CA PHE A 50 -11.87 13.21 -10.40
C PHE A 50 -13.16 13.67 -9.70
N ILE A 51 -13.58 12.97 -8.66
CA ILE A 51 -14.77 13.30 -7.86
C ILE A 51 -14.60 14.62 -7.09
N LEU A 52 -13.36 15.01 -6.76
CA LEU A 52 -13.08 16.29 -6.10
C LEU A 52 -13.56 17.49 -6.92
N ILE A 53 -13.61 17.38 -8.25
CA ILE A 53 -14.13 18.45 -9.12
C ILE A 53 -15.61 18.71 -8.84
N PHE A 54 -16.37 17.66 -8.53
CA PHE A 54 -17.80 17.76 -8.22
C PHE A 54 -18.05 18.21 -6.78
N ALA A 55 -17.20 17.78 -5.84
CA ALA A 55 -17.26 18.17 -4.44
C ALA A 55 -16.78 19.61 -4.18
N PHE A 56 -15.83 20.09 -4.99
CA PHE A 56 -15.22 21.42 -4.89
C PHE A 56 -15.35 22.16 -6.22
N PRO A 57 -16.53 22.74 -6.51
CA PRO A 57 -16.75 23.50 -7.73
C PRO A 57 -15.78 24.70 -7.80
N PRO A 58 -15.22 25.04 -8.97
CA PRO A 58 -14.26 26.13 -9.12
C PRO A 58 -14.93 27.51 -9.16
N PHE A 59 -15.81 27.80 -8.18
CA PHE A 59 -16.53 29.05 -8.04
C PHE A 59 -16.31 29.63 -6.64
N ALA A 60 -16.21 30.96 -6.54
CA ALA A 60 -16.19 31.64 -5.25
C ALA A 60 -17.55 31.48 -4.53
N GLU A 61 -17.53 31.45 -3.19
CA GLU A 61 -18.74 31.27 -2.37
C GLU A 61 -19.80 32.36 -2.60
N ASP A 62 -19.37 33.57 -3.00
CA ASP A 62 -20.20 34.73 -3.28
C ASP A 62 -20.58 34.86 -4.76
N THR A 63 -20.33 33.83 -5.58
CA THR A 63 -20.59 33.89 -7.03
C THR A 63 -22.02 34.31 -7.35
N THR A 64 -22.14 35.25 -8.28
CA THR A 64 -23.42 35.75 -8.81
C THR A 64 -23.87 34.97 -10.04
N PHE A 65 -23.02 34.08 -10.56
CA PHE A 65 -23.35 33.23 -11.70
C PHE A 65 -24.33 32.13 -11.30
N THR A 66 -25.50 32.10 -11.95
CA THR A 66 -26.62 31.20 -11.59
C THR A 66 -26.22 29.73 -11.54
N PHE A 67 -25.48 29.24 -12.54
CA PHE A 67 -25.02 27.85 -12.55
C PHE A 67 -23.98 27.57 -11.45
N GLY A 68 -23.07 28.52 -11.18
CA GLY A 68 -22.09 28.40 -10.11
C GLY A 68 -22.74 28.29 -8.74
N ARG A 69 -23.79 29.09 -8.50
CA ARG A 69 -24.60 29.05 -7.27
C ARG A 69 -25.31 27.70 -7.10
N LEU A 70 -25.93 27.20 -8.17
CA LEU A 70 -26.63 25.91 -8.16
C LEU A 70 -25.68 24.74 -7.89
N TRP A 71 -24.49 24.75 -8.50
CA TRP A 71 -23.49 23.70 -8.25
C TRP A 71 -22.97 23.80 -6.81
N LEU A 72 -22.63 24.98 -6.31
CA LEU A 72 -22.20 25.16 -4.92
C LEU A 72 -23.25 24.65 -3.91
N ASP A 73 -24.52 25.01 -4.11
CA ASP A 73 -25.63 24.55 -3.27
C ASP A 73 -25.82 23.03 -3.33
N PHE A 74 -25.74 22.45 -4.53
CA PHE A 74 -25.80 21.00 -4.72
C PHE A 74 -24.62 20.28 -4.04
N ALA A 75 -23.40 20.79 -4.22
CA ALA A 75 -22.17 20.19 -3.72
C ALA A 75 -22.11 20.24 -2.19
N THR A 76 -22.53 21.35 -1.58
CA THR A 76 -22.57 21.51 -0.12
C THR A 76 -23.66 20.66 0.52
N THR A 77 -24.85 20.58 -0.09
CA THR A 77 -25.97 19.78 0.42
C THR A 77 -25.69 18.27 0.37
N HIS A 78 -25.00 17.79 -0.68
CA HIS A 78 -24.74 16.37 -0.90
C HIS A 78 -23.27 15.99 -0.71
N PHE A 79 -22.51 16.80 0.02
CA PHE A 79 -21.06 16.70 0.11
C PHE A 79 -20.57 15.30 0.48
N ASP A 80 -21.11 14.71 1.55
CA ASP A 80 -20.70 13.39 2.03
C ASP A 80 -20.96 12.28 1.00
N THR A 81 -22.10 12.36 0.31
CA THR A 81 -22.48 11.41 -0.74
C THR A 81 -21.56 11.54 -1.94
N ILE A 82 -21.22 12.77 -2.34
CA ILE A 82 -20.29 13.04 -3.44
C ILE A 82 -18.89 12.58 -3.05
N MET A 83 -18.44 12.80 -1.82
CA MET A 83 -17.10 12.44 -1.35
C MET A 83 -16.91 10.95 -1.09
N MET A 84 -17.99 10.16 -1.00
CA MET A 84 -17.90 8.72 -0.69
C MET A 84 -16.96 7.94 -1.62
N PRO A 85 -17.02 8.08 -2.97
CA PRO A 85 -16.09 7.38 -3.86
C PRO A 85 -14.64 7.85 -3.68
N PHE A 86 -14.39 9.13 -3.36
CA PHE A 86 -13.05 9.62 -3.03
C PHE A 86 -12.52 8.95 -1.75
N ASN A 87 -13.35 8.90 -0.70
CA ASN A 87 -12.99 8.27 0.57
C ASN A 87 -12.73 6.76 0.42
N MET A 88 -13.49 6.07 -0.45
CA MET A 88 -13.34 4.63 -0.73
C MET A 88 -12.30 4.32 -1.82
N SER A 89 -11.56 5.31 -2.31
CA SER A 89 -10.45 5.14 -3.24
C SER A 89 -9.16 5.70 -2.66
N MET A 90 -9.02 7.02 -2.68
CA MET A 90 -7.89 7.75 -2.10
C MET A 90 -7.81 7.58 -0.58
N GLY A 91 -8.96 7.60 0.11
CA GLY A 91 -9.02 7.45 1.57
C GLY A 91 -8.62 6.06 2.09
N ILE A 92 -8.60 5.04 1.22
CA ILE A 92 -8.14 3.67 1.55
C ILE A 92 -6.99 3.20 0.65
N MET A 93 -6.27 4.12 0.01
CA MET A 93 -5.26 3.79 -1.00
C MET A 93 -4.19 2.81 -0.52
N THR A 94 -3.88 2.85 0.77
CA THR A 94 -2.89 1.98 1.41
C THR A 94 -3.27 0.50 1.33
N ILE A 95 -4.57 0.17 1.32
CA ILE A 95 -5.04 -1.20 1.10
C ILE A 95 -4.61 -1.70 -0.28
N PHE A 96 -4.89 -0.92 -1.33
CA PHE A 96 -4.56 -1.31 -2.71
C PHE A 96 -3.05 -1.43 -2.90
N VAL A 97 -2.28 -0.49 -2.35
CA VAL A 97 -0.82 -0.53 -2.40
C VAL A 97 -0.28 -1.76 -1.65
N SER A 98 -0.72 -2.00 -0.41
CA SER A 98 -0.31 -3.17 0.39
C SER A 98 -0.51 -4.48 -0.38
N LEU A 99 -1.71 -4.69 -0.90
CA LEU A 99 -2.07 -5.87 -1.68
C LEU A 99 -1.21 -5.98 -2.95
N GLY A 100 -1.08 -4.89 -3.70
CA GLY A 100 -0.32 -4.86 -4.95
C GLY A 100 1.17 -5.16 -4.76
N VAL A 101 1.79 -4.57 -3.73
CA VAL A 101 3.21 -4.76 -3.43
C VAL A 101 3.48 -6.20 -3.03
N ALA A 102 2.71 -6.74 -2.08
CA ALA A 102 2.88 -8.12 -1.64
C ALA A 102 2.61 -9.13 -2.77
N TYR A 103 1.59 -8.88 -3.59
CA TYR A 103 1.30 -9.72 -4.76
C TYR A 103 2.45 -9.73 -5.76
N SER A 104 3.01 -8.55 -6.09
CA SER A 104 4.13 -8.44 -7.03
C SER A 104 5.41 -9.09 -6.49
N LEU A 105 5.72 -8.89 -5.20
CA LEU A 105 6.88 -9.52 -4.56
C LEU A 105 6.75 -11.05 -4.50
N ALA A 106 5.58 -11.56 -4.15
CA ALA A 106 5.31 -12.99 -4.14
C ALA A 106 5.46 -13.61 -5.54
N LYS A 107 4.99 -12.93 -6.59
CA LYS A 107 5.21 -13.35 -7.98
C LYS A 107 6.69 -13.37 -8.34
N ALA A 108 7.47 -12.37 -7.91
CA ALA A 108 8.92 -12.36 -8.12
C ALA A 108 9.61 -13.59 -7.48
N TYR A 109 9.06 -14.11 -6.39
CA TYR A 109 9.52 -15.33 -5.71
C TYR A 109 8.83 -16.62 -6.13
N LYS A 110 7.93 -16.58 -7.14
CA LYS A 110 7.14 -17.74 -7.59
C LYS A 110 6.30 -18.37 -6.47
N MET A 111 5.81 -17.55 -5.55
CA MET A 111 4.91 -17.93 -4.46
C MET A 111 3.46 -17.57 -4.78
N ASP A 112 2.51 -18.07 -3.97
CA ASP A 112 1.09 -17.71 -4.13
C ASP A 112 0.89 -16.22 -3.83
N GLY A 113 0.45 -15.48 -4.84
CA GLY A 113 0.29 -14.03 -4.76
C GLY A 113 -0.93 -13.59 -3.95
N ILE A 114 -2.03 -14.35 -3.99
CA ILE A 114 -3.27 -13.96 -3.29
C ILE A 114 -3.08 -14.15 -1.79
N THR A 115 -2.55 -15.31 -1.36
CA THR A 115 -2.17 -15.59 0.01
C THR A 115 -1.26 -14.50 0.56
N SER A 116 -0.22 -14.14 -0.21
CA SER A 116 0.75 -13.12 0.18
C SER A 116 0.13 -11.73 0.33
N ALA A 117 -0.76 -11.36 -0.60
CA ALA A 117 -1.48 -10.09 -0.56
C ALA A 117 -2.38 -9.99 0.68
N VAL A 118 -3.22 -11.00 0.91
CA VAL A 118 -4.13 -11.00 2.07
C VAL A 118 -3.36 -11.04 3.40
N LEU A 119 -2.24 -11.76 3.46
CA LEU A 119 -1.37 -11.76 4.64
C LEU A 119 -0.75 -10.38 4.91
N SER A 120 -0.34 -9.67 3.86
CA SER A 120 0.14 -8.28 3.96
C SER A 120 -0.93 -7.32 4.46
N LEU A 121 -2.15 -7.44 3.92
CA LEU A 121 -3.29 -6.65 4.38
C LEU A 121 -3.54 -6.88 5.87
N MET A 122 -3.52 -8.14 6.32
CA MET A 122 -3.67 -8.48 7.73
C MET A 122 -2.58 -7.87 8.60
N CYS A 123 -1.31 -7.95 8.17
CA CYS A 123 -0.18 -7.31 8.86
C CYS A 123 -0.39 -5.80 9.00
N PHE A 124 -0.83 -5.15 7.92
CA PHE A 124 -1.09 -3.71 7.92
C PHE A 124 -2.24 -3.34 8.86
N LEU A 125 -3.40 -4.02 8.78
CA LEU A 125 -4.55 -3.71 9.64
C LEU A 125 -4.20 -3.88 11.12
N LEU A 126 -3.44 -4.92 11.46
CA LEU A 126 -3.01 -5.18 12.83
C LEU A 126 -2.13 -4.07 13.43
N VAL A 127 -1.36 -3.39 12.58
CA VAL A 127 -0.36 -2.40 12.99
C VAL A 127 -0.86 -0.95 12.85
N ALA A 128 -1.64 -0.67 11.82
CA ALA A 128 -1.99 0.68 11.40
C ALA A 128 -3.47 1.03 11.63
N ALA A 129 -4.36 0.05 11.74
CA ALA A 129 -5.78 0.27 11.94
C ALA A 129 -6.39 -0.80 12.87
N PRO A 130 -5.90 -0.92 14.12
CA PRO A 130 -6.47 -1.87 15.06
C PRO A 130 -7.94 -1.51 15.31
N ALA A 131 -8.81 -2.52 15.36
CA ALA A 131 -10.22 -2.31 15.62
C ALA A 131 -10.43 -1.78 17.05
N GLN A 132 -11.15 -0.68 17.18
CA GLN A 132 -11.50 -0.05 18.46
C GLN A 132 -13.00 0.21 18.48
N ASP A 133 -13.67 -0.19 19.56
CA ASP A 133 -15.12 -0.02 19.77
C ASP A 133 -15.99 -0.51 18.59
N GLY A 134 -15.58 -1.61 17.95
CA GLY A 134 -16.28 -2.19 16.80
C GLY A 134 -16.08 -1.44 15.47
N SER A 135 -15.20 -0.44 15.44
CA SER A 135 -14.88 0.37 14.27
C SER A 135 -13.42 0.21 13.82
N LEU A 136 -13.17 0.44 12.53
CA LEU A 136 -11.82 0.53 11.95
C LEU A 136 -11.49 1.99 11.67
N ALA A 137 -10.38 2.47 12.23
CA ALA A 137 -9.95 3.84 12.04
C ALA A 137 -9.41 4.07 10.62
N MET A 138 -9.98 5.04 9.91
CA MET A 138 -9.58 5.40 8.54
C MET A 138 -8.30 6.25 8.48
N LYS A 139 -7.81 6.75 9.63
CA LYS A 139 -6.70 7.72 9.76
C LYS A 139 -5.45 7.33 8.95
N HIS A 140 -5.11 6.05 8.94
CA HIS A 140 -3.90 5.51 8.30
C HIS A 140 -4.18 4.74 7.02
N MET A 141 -5.44 4.65 6.58
CA MET A 141 -5.80 3.91 5.37
C MET A 141 -5.52 4.71 4.09
N GLY A 142 -5.44 6.04 4.21
CA GLY A 142 -5.02 6.95 3.13
C GLY A 142 -3.50 7.02 2.98
N GLY A 143 -2.98 8.13 2.43
CA GLY A 143 -1.56 8.28 2.11
C GLY A 143 -0.58 8.15 3.29
N THR A 144 -1.03 8.47 4.50
CA THR A 144 -0.23 8.44 5.75
C THR A 144 0.27 7.04 6.12
N GLY A 145 -0.45 5.98 5.76
CA GLY A 145 -0.07 4.60 6.08
C GLY A 145 0.75 3.87 5.02
N ILE A 146 1.00 4.48 3.87
CA ILE A 146 1.61 3.81 2.71
C ILE A 146 2.96 3.19 3.04
N PHE A 147 3.83 3.95 3.70
CA PHE A 147 5.16 3.45 4.05
C PHE A 147 5.07 2.21 4.96
N THR A 148 4.23 2.30 6.00
CA THR A 148 3.97 1.19 6.92
C THR A 148 3.41 -0.03 6.19
N ALA A 149 2.50 0.18 5.23
CA ALA A 149 1.97 -0.92 4.42
C ALA A 149 3.02 -1.59 3.53
N VAL A 150 3.91 -0.82 2.91
CA VAL A 150 5.01 -1.39 2.11
C VAL A 150 5.93 -2.23 2.99
N MET A 151 6.25 -1.73 4.20
CA MET A 151 7.05 -2.48 5.16
C MET A 151 6.34 -3.76 5.63
N CYS A 152 5.04 -3.68 5.92
CA CYS A 152 4.22 -4.85 6.25
C CYS A 152 4.16 -5.86 5.09
N ALA A 153 4.08 -5.40 3.85
CA ALA A 153 4.09 -6.24 2.66
C ALA A 153 5.40 -7.00 2.51
N PHE A 154 6.54 -6.31 2.66
CA PHE A 154 7.85 -6.96 2.62
C PHE A 154 7.99 -7.97 3.75
N PHE A 155 7.61 -7.60 4.97
CA PHE A 155 7.65 -8.50 6.12
C PHE A 155 6.79 -9.74 5.90
N ALA A 156 5.53 -9.58 5.49
CA ALA A 156 4.60 -10.68 5.28
C ALA A 156 5.10 -11.68 4.23
N VAL A 157 5.60 -11.18 3.10
CA VAL A 157 6.09 -12.03 2.01
C VAL A 157 7.39 -12.73 2.39
N GLU A 158 8.34 -12.04 3.03
CA GLU A 158 9.61 -12.65 3.45
C GLU A 158 9.40 -13.66 4.59
N LEU A 159 8.48 -13.37 5.53
CA LEU A 159 8.09 -14.33 6.56
C LEU A 159 7.48 -15.59 5.93
N TYR A 160 6.52 -15.42 5.02
CA TYR A 160 5.90 -16.55 4.33
C TYR A 160 6.93 -17.35 3.52
N ARG A 161 7.86 -16.66 2.86
CA ARG A 161 8.95 -17.29 2.10
C ARG A 161 9.89 -18.08 3.01
N PHE A 162 10.25 -17.52 4.16
CA PHE A 162 11.09 -18.17 5.15
C PHE A 162 10.44 -19.47 5.65
N MET A 163 9.15 -19.43 5.98
CA MET A 163 8.38 -20.59 6.41
C MET A 163 8.29 -21.66 5.33
N LYS A 164 8.02 -21.27 4.07
CA LYS A 164 8.03 -22.21 2.93
C LYS A 164 9.40 -22.85 2.71
N LYS A 165 10.49 -22.08 2.83
CA LYS A 165 11.86 -22.57 2.69
C LYS A 165 12.22 -23.61 3.76
N HIS A 166 11.70 -23.46 4.98
CA HIS A 166 11.96 -24.36 6.11
C HIS A 166 10.91 -25.48 6.26
N ASN A 167 10.02 -25.64 5.28
CA ASN A 167 8.92 -26.62 5.32
C ASN A 167 7.96 -26.46 6.53
N ILE A 168 7.84 -25.25 7.06
CA ILE A 168 6.90 -24.90 8.14
C ILE A 168 5.53 -24.58 7.51
N THR A 169 4.98 -25.53 6.76
CA THR A 169 3.70 -25.43 6.06
C THR A 169 2.91 -26.71 6.21
N ILE A 170 1.61 -26.62 6.42
CA ILE A 170 0.73 -27.79 6.49
C ILE A 170 0.61 -28.37 5.08
N ARG A 171 1.12 -29.58 4.87
CA ARG A 171 1.05 -30.29 3.58
C ARG A 171 -0.28 -31.01 3.48
N MET A 172 -1.05 -30.70 2.43
CA MET A 172 -2.26 -31.45 2.12
C MET A 172 -1.96 -32.56 1.11
N PRO A 173 -2.60 -33.74 1.24
CA PRO A 173 -2.56 -34.78 0.22
C PRO A 173 -3.09 -34.29 -1.13
N GLU A 174 -2.66 -34.92 -2.22
CA GLU A 174 -3.08 -34.55 -3.59
C GLU A 174 -4.60 -34.72 -3.82
N GLN A 175 -5.29 -35.49 -2.99
CA GLN A 175 -6.74 -35.67 -3.09
C GLN A 175 -7.54 -34.45 -2.62
N VAL A 176 -6.91 -33.47 -1.96
CA VAL A 176 -7.58 -32.28 -1.42
C VAL A 176 -7.68 -31.19 -2.50
N PRO A 177 -8.88 -30.63 -2.76
CA PRO A 177 -9.05 -29.50 -3.68
C PRO A 177 -8.07 -28.34 -3.42
N PRO A 178 -7.48 -27.72 -4.46
CA PRO A 178 -6.47 -26.68 -4.31
C PRO A 178 -6.90 -25.47 -3.46
N ALA A 179 -8.20 -25.17 -3.44
CA ALA A 179 -8.75 -24.10 -2.62
C ALA A 179 -8.64 -24.41 -1.11
N ILE A 180 -8.90 -25.65 -0.72
CA ILE A 180 -8.82 -26.08 0.68
C ILE A 180 -7.35 -26.12 1.11
N ALA A 181 -6.47 -26.69 0.28
CA ALA A 181 -5.04 -26.73 0.57
C ALA A 181 -4.44 -25.34 0.83
N ARG A 182 -4.81 -24.34 0.02
CA ARG A 182 -4.36 -22.95 0.21
C ARG A 182 -4.76 -22.38 1.57
N SER A 183 -6.01 -22.55 2.01
CA SER A 183 -6.46 -22.03 3.31
C SER A 183 -5.65 -22.58 4.48
N PHE A 184 -5.26 -23.86 4.43
CA PHE A 184 -4.41 -24.46 5.46
C PHE A 184 -2.93 -24.08 5.34
N GLU A 185 -2.41 -23.86 4.12
CA GLU A 185 -1.06 -23.34 3.91
C GLU A 185 -0.88 -21.93 4.52
N VAL A 186 -1.95 -21.10 4.53
CA VAL A 186 -1.93 -19.74 5.08
C VAL A 186 -2.00 -19.72 6.62
N LEU A 187 -2.52 -20.78 7.24
CA LEU A 187 -2.80 -20.81 8.68
C LEU A 187 -1.56 -20.60 9.55
N LEU A 188 -0.46 -21.28 9.22
CA LEU A 188 0.81 -21.11 9.95
C LEU A 188 1.43 -19.72 9.73
N PRO A 189 1.54 -19.18 8.50
CA PRO A 189 1.95 -17.80 8.27
C PRO A 189 1.15 -16.75 9.06
N VAL A 190 -0.18 -16.90 9.13
CA VAL A 190 -1.03 -16.01 9.93
C VAL A 190 -0.68 -16.07 11.42
N LEU A 191 -0.51 -17.28 11.97
CA LEU A 191 -0.10 -17.45 13.35
C LEU A 191 1.28 -16.84 13.61
N ALA A 192 2.22 -17.00 12.68
CA ALA A 192 3.55 -16.40 12.79
C ALA A 192 3.49 -14.87 12.83
N VAL A 193 2.62 -14.24 12.03
CA VAL A 193 2.39 -12.78 12.10
C VAL A 193 1.91 -12.36 13.49
N PHE A 194 0.96 -13.09 14.09
CA PHE A 194 0.48 -12.78 15.44
C PHE A 194 1.54 -12.98 16.52
N VAL A 195 2.45 -13.93 16.37
CA VAL A 195 3.53 -14.16 17.35
C VAL A 195 4.68 -13.16 17.18
N THR A 196 4.84 -12.56 16.00
CA THR A 196 5.99 -11.70 15.68
C THR A 196 5.62 -10.22 15.63
N LEU A 197 4.69 -9.84 14.77
CA LEU A 197 4.35 -8.45 14.47
C LEU A 197 3.44 -7.85 15.54
N TYR A 198 2.53 -8.65 16.12
CA TYR A 198 1.59 -8.15 17.13
C TYR A 198 2.28 -7.72 18.43
N PRO A 199 3.22 -8.49 19.03
CA PRO A 199 3.92 -8.06 20.24
C PRO A 199 4.76 -6.81 19.99
N LEU A 200 5.37 -6.70 18.80
CA LEU A 200 6.08 -5.48 18.39
C LEU A 200 5.13 -4.28 18.32
N SER A 201 3.94 -4.46 17.75
CA SER A 201 2.90 -3.41 17.69
C SER A 201 2.48 -2.95 19.09
N ILE A 202 2.22 -3.89 20.01
CA ILE A 202 1.88 -3.58 21.42
C ILE A 202 3.04 -2.85 22.11
N PHE A 203 4.27 -3.31 21.91
CA PHE A 203 5.45 -2.67 22.50
C PHE A 203 5.58 -1.21 22.07
N VAL A 204 5.41 -0.92 20.78
CA VAL A 204 5.44 0.46 20.28
C VAL A 204 4.29 1.29 20.85
N GLN A 205 3.07 0.74 20.86
CA GLN A 205 1.89 1.44 21.37
C GLN A 205 2.02 1.77 22.87
N THR A 206 2.55 0.85 23.67
CA THR A 206 2.70 1.05 25.13
C THR A 206 3.83 1.99 25.52
N GLN A 207 4.90 2.09 24.70
CA GLN A 207 6.03 2.98 24.99
C GLN A 207 5.82 4.41 24.48
N TYR A 208 5.10 4.57 23.37
CA TYR A 208 5.00 5.86 22.67
C TYR A 208 3.58 6.40 22.57
N ASP A 209 2.55 5.67 23.04
CA ASP A 209 1.12 5.98 22.87
C ASP A 209 0.73 6.30 21.41
N MET A 210 1.48 5.73 20.46
CA MET A 210 1.37 5.98 19.03
C MET A 210 1.30 4.67 18.26
N LEU A 211 0.53 4.66 17.16
CA LEU A 211 0.59 3.57 16.20
C LEU A 211 1.88 3.66 15.38
N ILE A 212 2.32 2.54 14.81
CA ILE A 212 3.55 2.50 13.99
C ILE A 212 3.53 3.52 12.84
N PRO A 213 2.43 3.73 12.08
CA PRO A 213 2.38 4.80 11.09
C PRO A 213 2.61 6.20 11.68
N ASP A 214 2.06 6.49 12.86
CA ASP A 214 2.28 7.77 13.53
C ASP A 214 3.76 7.93 13.91
N ALA A 215 4.39 6.86 14.43
CA ALA A 215 5.81 6.87 14.80
C ALA A 215 6.73 7.09 13.59
N VAL A 216 6.40 6.49 12.43
CA VAL A 216 7.13 6.72 11.17
C VAL A 216 7.03 8.17 10.71
N MET A 217 5.86 8.81 10.86
CA MET A 217 5.66 10.20 10.45
C MET A 217 6.31 11.22 11.38
N ALA A 218 6.61 10.83 12.62
CA ALA A 218 7.24 11.70 13.61
C ALA A 218 8.78 11.73 13.53
N MET A 219 9.39 10.85 12.72
CA MET A 219 10.84 10.81 12.45
C MET A 219 11.20 11.70 11.26
#